data_AF-A0A8J7ZQ67-F1
#
_entry.id   AF-A0A8J7ZQ67-F1
#
_cell.length_a   1.000
_cell.length_b   1.000
_cell.length_c   1.000
_cell.angle_alpha   90.00
_cell.angle_beta   90.00
_cell.angle_gamma   90.00
#
_symmetry.space_group_name_H-M   'P 1'
#
loop_
_entity.id
_entity.type
_entity.pdbx_description
1 polymer ?
#
loop_
_entity_poly.entity_id
_entity_poly.type
_entity_poly.pdbx_seq_one_letter_code
_entity_poly.pdbx_strand_id
1 'polypeptide(L)'
;MEDGGNERAGADRAGPNEAYCTSCGAVVNAKAVICPECGVEQGPNAGSDGDSEFQQRLVDEQLRGWEVQDRYRDSVVLVKRSPGSLGMHALVFFLTIWWTGGLGNALYAAYKYFVDVDRKVIRRDADSASDLSVADEIHCRSCGEQINARADICPHCGVRTVTTGETDRSRVDETLSPADIEDSSDTDVVSWILGVLLTIGGIGAATSAGIGSILTGIFMLALGLYLIPPIRERVRSTYPPSAFGRHQRVEETVLRGGERPCSICFDPVEEGVEREYHDEFVLFGVPVYTYESGTNEYCRDCVSGRAVDAGVGDLSDATTASDGERAVEFETE
;
A
#
# COMPACT_ATOMS: atom_id res chain seq x y z
N MET A 1 4.51 70.02 -38.82
CA MET A 1 4.09 69.02 -39.81
C MET A 1 5.12 67.90 -39.74
N GLU A 2 5.33 67.25 -38.60
CA GLU A 2 4.41 66.29 -37.93
C GLU A 2 3.89 65.27 -38.94
N ASP A 3 4.62 64.17 -39.06
CA ASP A 3 4.02 62.85 -39.25
C ASP A 3 4.73 61.89 -38.30
N GLY A 4 4.08 61.69 -37.16
CA GLY A 4 4.46 60.73 -36.14
C GLY A 4 4.12 59.32 -36.59
N GLY A 5 5.14 58.54 -36.92
CA GLY A 5 5.05 57.09 -37.06
C GLY A 5 4.68 56.46 -35.72
N ASN A 6 3.42 56.07 -35.61
CA ASN A 6 2.85 55.30 -34.51
C ASN A 6 3.43 53.87 -34.50
N GLU A 7 4.65 53.69 -33.98
CA GLU A 7 5.21 52.39 -33.62
C GLU A 7 4.62 51.94 -32.26
N ARG A 8 3.32 51.63 -32.26
CA ARG A 8 2.69 50.96 -31.13
C ARG A 8 2.82 49.44 -31.28
N ALA A 9 3.49 48.87 -30.27
CA ALA A 9 3.27 47.53 -29.72
C ALA A 9 3.63 46.35 -30.63
N GLY A 10 4.91 46.05 -30.72
CA GLY A 10 5.34 44.65 -30.75
C GLY A 10 5.11 44.07 -29.36
N ALA A 11 3.91 43.52 -29.13
CA ALA A 11 3.69 42.67 -27.97
C ALA A 11 4.75 41.57 -28.00
N ASP A 12 5.49 41.42 -26.91
CA ASP A 12 6.39 40.30 -26.66
C ASP A 12 5.60 39.02 -26.93
N ARG A 13 5.79 38.44 -28.10
CA ARG A 13 5.23 37.13 -28.43
C ARG A 13 6.37 36.17 -28.24
N ALA A 14 6.17 35.23 -27.32
CA ALA A 14 7.01 34.06 -27.18
C ALA A 14 7.37 33.51 -28.58
N GLY A 15 8.66 33.24 -28.79
CA GLY A 15 9.16 32.66 -30.02
C GLY A 15 8.53 31.30 -30.34
N PRO A 16 8.79 30.72 -31.51
CA PRO A 16 8.16 29.48 -31.97
C PRO A 16 8.39 28.24 -31.07
N ASN A 17 9.31 28.32 -30.10
CA ASN A 17 9.59 27.25 -29.12
C ASN A 17 9.47 27.74 -27.68
N GLU A 18 8.76 28.85 -27.45
CA GLU A 18 8.59 29.48 -26.14
C GLU A 18 7.10 29.54 -25.80
N ALA A 19 6.79 29.39 -24.53
CA ALA A 19 5.46 29.52 -23.97
C ALA A 19 5.54 30.32 -22.67
N TYR A 20 4.43 30.90 -22.24
CA TYR A 20 4.35 31.55 -20.94
C TYR A 20 3.91 30.54 -19.90
N CYS A 21 4.58 30.54 -18.75
CA CYS A 21 4.18 29.75 -17.59
C CYS A 21 2.79 30.19 -17.11
N THR A 22 1.86 29.25 -16.96
CA THR A 22 0.48 29.52 -16.54
C THR A 22 0.33 30.00 -15.10
N SER A 23 1.35 29.79 -14.26
CA SER A 23 1.32 30.18 -12.84
C SER A 23 2.05 31.50 -12.59
N CYS A 24 3.31 31.62 -13.03
CA CYS A 24 4.16 32.78 -12.72
C CYS A 24 4.36 33.75 -13.88
N GLY A 25 3.91 33.40 -15.10
CA GLY A 25 4.03 34.26 -16.28
C GLY A 25 5.42 34.34 -16.91
N ALA A 26 6.42 33.61 -16.39
CA ALA A 26 7.75 33.55 -16.97
C ALA A 26 7.74 32.92 -18.38
N VAL A 27 8.63 33.38 -19.26
CA VAL A 27 8.84 32.74 -20.57
C VAL A 27 9.63 31.44 -20.34
N VAL A 28 9.04 30.32 -20.73
CA VAL A 28 9.62 28.98 -20.64
C VAL A 28 9.70 28.34 -22.02
N ASN A 29 10.47 27.27 -22.15
CA ASN A 29 10.44 26.48 -23.39
C ASN A 29 9.05 25.84 -23.55
N ALA A 30 8.49 25.85 -24.77
CA ALA A 30 7.19 25.25 -25.05
C ALA A 30 7.12 23.73 -24.76
N LYS A 31 8.27 23.06 -24.61
CA LYS A 31 8.40 21.64 -24.23
C LYS A 31 8.85 21.45 -22.78
N ALA A 32 9.02 22.50 -21.98
CA ALA A 32 9.44 22.37 -20.60
C ALA A 32 8.32 21.72 -19.77
N VAL A 33 8.63 20.62 -19.06
CA VAL A 33 7.69 19.88 -18.19
C VAL A 33 7.50 20.57 -16.84
N ILE A 34 8.51 21.30 -16.37
CA ILE A 34 8.49 22.06 -15.12
C ILE A 34 9.05 23.45 -15.39
N CYS A 35 8.38 24.48 -14.87
CA CYS A 35 8.85 25.86 -14.93
C CYS A 35 10.07 26.03 -14.00
N PRO A 36 11.25 26.46 -14.50
CA PRO A 36 12.44 26.64 -13.67
C PRO A 36 12.33 27.81 -12.69
N GLU A 37 11.39 28.74 -12.90
CA GLU A 37 11.22 29.92 -12.04
C GLU A 37 10.33 29.65 -10.82
N CYS A 38 9.28 28.83 -10.95
CA CYS A 38 8.33 28.58 -9.86
C CYS A 38 8.08 27.11 -9.54
N GLY A 39 8.68 26.18 -10.29
CA GLY A 39 8.56 24.74 -10.05
C GLY A 39 7.21 24.11 -10.42
N VAL A 40 6.27 24.88 -11.00
CA VAL A 40 4.99 24.32 -11.44
C VAL A 40 5.17 23.53 -12.74
N GLU A 41 4.45 22.42 -12.89
CA GLU A 41 4.47 21.64 -14.13
C GLU A 41 3.84 22.43 -15.30
N GLN A 42 4.42 22.30 -16.48
CA GLN A 42 4.01 22.93 -17.72
C GLN A 42 3.96 21.85 -18.81
N GLY A 43 2.86 21.75 -19.54
CA GLY A 43 2.75 20.79 -20.64
C GLY A 43 1.31 20.50 -21.03
N PRO A 44 1.09 19.96 -22.25
CA PRO A 44 -0.23 19.52 -22.72
C PRO A 44 -0.81 18.34 -21.91
N ASN A 45 0.00 17.75 -21.01
CA ASN A 45 -0.37 16.64 -20.12
C ASN A 45 -0.69 17.08 -18.69
N ALA A 46 -1.00 18.37 -18.46
CA ALA A 46 -1.64 18.82 -17.20
C ALA A 46 -3.07 18.24 -17.02
N GLY A 47 -3.54 17.45 -17.97
CA GLY A 47 -4.62 16.48 -17.82
C GLY A 47 -4.51 15.50 -18.98
N SER A 48 -3.88 14.35 -18.76
CA SER A 48 -3.83 13.28 -19.77
C SER A 48 -5.21 12.64 -19.93
N ASP A 49 -5.56 12.18 -21.13
CA ASP A 49 -6.82 11.47 -21.38
C ASP A 49 -7.03 10.29 -20.39
N GLY A 50 -5.94 9.63 -19.97
CA GLY A 50 -5.94 8.56 -18.97
C GLY A 50 -6.29 9.01 -17.54
N ASP A 51 -6.00 10.26 -17.17
CA ASP A 51 -6.47 10.82 -15.90
C ASP A 51 -7.97 11.10 -15.96
N SER A 52 -8.48 11.60 -17.08
CA SER A 52 -9.91 11.87 -17.23
C SER A 52 -10.75 10.59 -17.21
N GLU A 53 -10.29 9.51 -17.86
CA GLU A 53 -10.95 8.21 -17.85
C GLU A 53 -10.88 7.55 -16.46
N PHE A 54 -9.72 7.57 -15.80
CA PHE A 54 -9.57 7.06 -14.45
C PHE A 54 -10.45 7.83 -13.45
N GLN A 55 -10.51 9.16 -13.54
CA GLN A 55 -11.41 9.96 -12.70
C GLN A 55 -12.88 9.64 -13.00
N GLN A 56 -13.28 9.49 -14.27
CA GLN A 56 -14.65 9.11 -14.62
C GLN A 56 -15.02 7.73 -14.06
N ARG A 57 -14.14 6.73 -14.16
CA ARG A 57 -14.34 5.40 -13.59
C ARG A 57 -14.43 5.43 -12.07
N LEU A 58 -13.62 6.24 -11.41
CA LEU A 58 -13.66 6.42 -9.96
C LEU A 58 -15.00 7.03 -9.51
N VAL A 59 -15.44 8.09 -10.20
CA VAL A 59 -16.71 8.76 -9.90
C VAL A 59 -17.91 7.84 -10.16
N ASP A 60 -17.89 7.06 -11.24
CA ASP A 60 -18.95 6.08 -11.53
C ASP A 60 -19.06 5.00 -10.45
N GLU A 61 -17.93 4.49 -9.95
CA GLU A 61 -17.97 3.53 -8.83
C GLU A 61 -18.41 4.18 -7.52
N GLN A 62 -18.05 5.44 -7.26
CA GLN A 62 -18.58 6.18 -6.11
C GLN A 62 -20.10 6.34 -6.18
N LEU A 63 -20.67 6.63 -7.35
CA LEU A 63 -22.13 6.68 -7.56
C LEU A 63 -22.81 5.32 -7.32
N ARG A 64 -22.10 4.21 -7.56
CA ARG A 64 -22.56 2.85 -7.24
C ARG A 64 -22.44 2.50 -5.76
N GLY A 65 -22.02 3.45 -4.92
CA GLY A 65 -21.93 3.32 -3.47
C GLY A 65 -20.63 2.69 -2.99
N TRP A 66 -19.56 2.77 -3.78
CA TRP A 66 -18.22 2.41 -3.34
C TRP A 66 -17.53 3.62 -2.68
N GLU A 67 -16.96 3.42 -1.50
CA GLU A 67 -16.23 4.43 -0.74
C GLU A 67 -14.72 4.24 -0.95
N VAL A 68 -13.97 5.34 -1.07
CA VAL A 68 -12.50 5.29 -1.19
C VAL A 68 -11.91 5.06 0.19
N GLN A 69 -11.17 3.96 0.36
CA GLN A 69 -10.44 3.69 1.60
C GLN A 69 -9.01 4.22 1.52
N ASP A 70 -8.25 3.76 0.52
CA ASP A 70 -6.85 4.13 0.33
C ASP A 70 -6.61 4.65 -1.08
N ARG A 71 -5.83 5.72 -1.20
CA ARG A 71 -5.41 6.31 -2.47
C ARG A 71 -3.91 6.07 -2.66
N TYR A 72 -3.56 5.22 -3.60
CA TYR A 72 -2.20 5.00 -4.06
C TYR A 72 -1.91 5.83 -5.32
N ARG A 73 -0.65 5.87 -5.75
CA ARG A 73 -0.20 6.74 -6.86
C ARG A 73 -0.78 6.33 -8.23
N ASP A 74 -0.96 5.05 -8.45
CA ASP A 74 -1.43 4.42 -9.69
C ASP A 74 -2.78 3.70 -9.52
N SER A 75 -3.32 3.66 -8.30
CA SER A 75 -4.47 2.84 -7.98
C SER A 75 -5.26 3.36 -6.79
N VAL A 76 -6.56 3.08 -6.76
CA VAL A 76 -7.44 3.44 -5.65
C VAL A 76 -8.16 2.19 -5.18
N VAL A 77 -8.09 1.94 -3.87
CA VAL A 77 -8.81 0.83 -3.24
C VAL A 77 -10.17 1.35 -2.79
N LEU A 78 -11.20 0.75 -3.37
CA LEU A 78 -12.59 1.02 -3.10
C LEU A 78 -13.18 -0.11 -2.25
N VAL A 79 -14.02 0.26 -1.30
CA VAL A 79 -14.75 -0.67 -0.44
C VAL A 79 -16.23 -0.37 -0.50
N LYS A 80 -17.04 -1.41 -0.52
CA LYS A 80 -18.50 -1.28 -0.45
C LYS A 80 -19.04 -2.11 0.69
N ARG A 81 -19.69 -1.45 1.65
CA ARG A 81 -20.38 -2.11 2.76
C ARG A 81 -21.83 -2.32 2.36
N SER A 82 -22.23 -3.56 2.07
CA SER A 82 -23.63 -3.90 1.82
C SER A 82 -24.20 -4.65 3.03
N PRO A 83 -25.39 -4.30 3.52
CA PRO A 83 -26.00 -5.04 4.63
C PRO A 83 -26.38 -6.48 4.23
N GLY A 84 -26.43 -6.79 2.92
CA GLY A 84 -26.92 -8.06 2.37
C GLY A 84 -28.27 -7.88 1.66
N SER A 85 -28.74 -8.93 0.98
CA SER A 85 -30.04 -8.88 0.26
C SER A 85 -31.21 -8.96 1.25
N LEU A 86 -32.25 -8.15 1.02
CA LEU A 86 -33.47 -8.15 1.84
C LEU A 86 -34.11 -9.54 1.93
N GLY A 87 -34.00 -10.34 0.86
CA GLY A 87 -34.48 -11.72 0.81
C GLY A 87 -33.70 -12.67 1.73
N MET A 88 -32.37 -12.53 1.80
CA MET A 88 -31.56 -13.31 2.75
C MET A 88 -31.85 -12.89 4.20
N HIS A 89 -32.05 -11.59 4.46
CA HIS A 89 -32.50 -11.13 5.78
C HIS A 89 -33.89 -11.67 6.14
N ALA A 90 -34.81 -11.75 5.19
CA ALA A 90 -36.12 -12.36 5.40
C ALA A 90 -36.00 -13.86 5.67
N LEU A 91 -35.13 -14.58 4.94
CA LEU A 91 -34.88 -16.00 5.18
C LEU A 91 -34.29 -16.24 6.58
N VAL A 92 -33.26 -15.48 6.96
CA VAL A 92 -32.70 -15.49 8.31
C VAL A 92 -33.78 -15.11 9.33
N PHE A 93 -34.61 -14.11 9.06
CA PHE A 93 -35.76 -13.76 9.91
C PHE A 93 -36.69 -14.97 10.11
N PHE A 94 -37.16 -15.63 9.06
CA PHE A 94 -38.08 -16.76 9.24
C PHE A 94 -37.42 -17.97 9.89
N LEU A 95 -36.14 -18.22 9.66
CA LEU A 95 -35.42 -19.36 10.22
C LEU A 95 -34.88 -19.12 11.62
N THR A 96 -34.55 -17.88 11.99
CA THR A 96 -33.89 -17.55 13.28
C THR A 96 -34.69 -16.61 14.16
N ILE A 97 -35.53 -15.72 13.64
CA ILE A 97 -36.17 -14.66 14.46
C ILE A 97 -37.29 -15.16 15.36
N TRP A 98 -38.07 -16.17 14.96
CA TRP A 98 -39.18 -16.63 15.81
C TRP A 98 -38.70 -17.27 17.13
N TRP A 99 -37.45 -17.75 17.21
CA TRP A 99 -36.88 -18.31 18.45
C TRP A 99 -35.73 -17.49 19.06
N THR A 100 -35.10 -16.53 18.36
CA THR A 100 -34.00 -15.69 18.91
C THR A 100 -34.36 -14.21 19.14
N GLY A 101 -35.61 -13.79 18.90
CA GLY A 101 -36.04 -12.40 19.17
C GLY A 101 -35.27 -11.32 18.41
N GLY A 102 -34.75 -11.62 17.21
CA GLY A 102 -33.98 -10.66 16.39
C GLY A 102 -32.46 -10.77 16.48
N LEU A 103 -31.91 -11.45 17.50
CA LEU A 103 -30.44 -11.51 17.70
C LEU A 103 -29.70 -12.14 16.52
N GLY A 104 -30.22 -13.22 15.92
CA GLY A 104 -29.59 -13.89 14.78
C GLY A 104 -29.46 -12.97 13.55
N ASN A 105 -30.44 -12.11 13.30
CA ASN A 105 -30.38 -11.17 12.18
C ASN A 105 -29.44 -10.00 12.50
N ALA A 106 -29.41 -9.52 13.75
CA ALA A 106 -28.45 -8.50 14.16
C ALA A 106 -27.00 -8.99 14.07
N LEU A 107 -26.74 -10.23 14.50
CA LEU A 107 -25.42 -10.86 14.38
C LEU A 107 -25.05 -11.13 12.93
N TYR A 108 -25.97 -11.60 12.09
CA TYR A 108 -25.72 -11.80 10.67
C TYR A 108 -25.47 -10.48 9.93
N ALA A 109 -26.25 -9.44 10.24
CA ALA A 109 -26.04 -8.10 9.69
C ALA A 109 -24.69 -7.53 10.14
N ALA A 110 -24.31 -7.72 11.41
CA ALA A 110 -22.99 -7.33 11.90
C ALA A 110 -21.87 -8.11 11.19
N TYR A 111 -22.00 -9.44 11.05
CA TYR A 111 -21.04 -10.27 10.34
C TYR A 111 -20.85 -9.81 8.89
N LYS A 112 -21.94 -9.63 8.14
CA LYS A 112 -21.87 -9.13 6.76
C LYS A 112 -21.29 -7.72 6.67
N TYR A 113 -21.61 -6.84 7.63
CA TYR A 113 -21.11 -5.47 7.62
C TYR A 113 -19.62 -5.35 7.99
N PHE A 114 -19.14 -6.17 8.93
CA PHE A 114 -17.78 -6.06 9.47
C PHE A 114 -16.78 -7.05 8.85
N VAL A 115 -17.23 -8.22 8.40
CA VAL A 115 -16.34 -9.31 7.96
C VAL A 115 -16.38 -9.50 6.44
N ASP A 116 -17.55 -9.37 5.82
CA ASP A 116 -17.74 -9.61 4.38
C ASP A 116 -17.76 -8.30 3.59
N VAL A 117 -16.60 -7.65 3.51
CA VAL A 117 -16.44 -6.36 2.83
C VAL A 117 -15.89 -6.60 1.43
N ASP A 118 -16.68 -6.27 0.40
CA ASP A 118 -16.22 -6.30 -0.98
C ASP A 118 -15.12 -5.24 -1.16
N ARG A 119 -13.93 -5.68 -1.61
CA ARG A 119 -12.78 -4.83 -1.93
C ARG A 119 -12.53 -4.86 -3.43
N LYS A 120 -12.40 -3.68 -4.05
CA LYS A 120 -12.12 -3.53 -5.47
C LYS A 120 -11.01 -2.52 -5.67
N VAL A 121 -9.97 -2.89 -6.41
CA VAL A 121 -8.86 -1.99 -6.76
C VAL A 121 -9.06 -1.51 -8.20
N ILE A 122 -9.08 -0.21 -8.41
CA ILE A 122 -9.01 0.38 -9.76
C ILE A 122 -7.58 0.85 -9.96
N ARG A 123 -6.89 0.30 -10.96
CA ARG A 123 -5.60 0.82 -11.42
C ARG A 123 -5.83 1.81 -12.55
N ARG A 124 -4.92 2.78 -12.69
CA ARG A 124 -4.79 3.63 -13.87
C ARG A 124 -4.31 2.72 -15.00
N ASP A 125 -5.01 2.74 -16.12
CA ASP A 125 -4.58 1.98 -17.30
C ASP A 125 -3.35 2.69 -17.86
N ALA A 126 -2.17 2.17 -17.51
CA ALA A 126 -0.91 2.59 -18.08
C ALA A 126 -0.72 1.87 -19.41
N ASP A 127 -1.44 2.28 -20.44
CA ASP A 127 -1.24 1.75 -21.78
C ASP A 127 0.00 2.41 -22.42
N SER A 128 1.18 1.93 -22.02
CA SER A 128 2.46 1.98 -22.76
C SER A 128 3.48 1.02 -22.16
N ALA A 129 3.11 -0.25 -21.95
CA ALA A 129 4.08 -1.32 -21.66
C ALA A 129 3.85 -2.59 -22.49
N SER A 130 3.14 -2.51 -23.63
CA SER A 130 2.95 -3.67 -24.51
C SER A 130 2.98 -3.38 -26.01
N ASP A 131 3.59 -2.28 -26.44
CA ASP A 131 3.80 -2.00 -27.87
C ASP A 131 5.24 -1.58 -28.17
N LEU A 132 6.20 -2.43 -27.78
CA LEU A 132 7.56 -2.47 -28.32
C LEU A 132 7.94 -3.91 -28.63
N SER A 133 7.41 -4.42 -29.75
CA SER A 133 8.15 -5.42 -30.51
C SER A 133 9.26 -4.68 -31.27
N VAL A 134 10.51 -5.18 -31.16
CA VAL A 134 11.81 -4.58 -31.56
C VAL A 134 12.37 -3.64 -30.46
N ALA A 135 13.43 -3.90 -29.70
CA ALA A 135 14.56 -4.83 -29.82
C ALA A 135 15.16 -5.16 -28.44
N ASP A 136 14.99 -6.41 -27.98
CA ASP A 136 15.83 -7.03 -26.95
C ASP A 136 17.01 -7.73 -27.65
N GLU A 137 17.75 -6.93 -28.42
CA GLU A 137 18.92 -7.36 -29.19
C GLU A 137 20.16 -7.08 -28.34
N ILE A 138 20.51 -8.06 -27.50
CA ILE A 138 21.74 -8.02 -26.70
C ILE A 138 22.90 -8.54 -27.54
N HIS A 139 24.09 -8.02 -27.29
CA HIS A 139 25.29 -8.46 -27.99
C HIS A 139 25.99 -9.56 -27.19
N CYS A 140 26.43 -10.61 -27.87
CA CYS A 140 27.18 -11.69 -27.22
C CYS A 140 28.49 -11.13 -26.65
N ARG A 141 28.69 -11.20 -25.33
CA ARG A 141 29.92 -10.74 -24.66
C ARG A 141 31.20 -11.42 -25.15
N SER A 142 31.10 -12.60 -25.78
CA SER A 142 32.28 -13.33 -26.28
C SER A 142 32.65 -12.99 -27.72
N CYS A 143 31.67 -12.85 -28.62
CA CYS A 143 31.95 -12.66 -30.06
C CYS A 143 31.41 -11.36 -30.65
N GLY A 144 30.65 -10.57 -29.87
CA GLY A 144 30.09 -9.28 -30.30
C GLY A 144 28.89 -9.36 -31.24
N GLU A 145 28.46 -10.56 -31.63
CA GLU A 145 27.33 -10.75 -32.55
C GLU A 145 25.99 -10.49 -31.85
N GLN A 146 25.02 -9.95 -32.59
CA GLN A 146 23.67 -9.69 -32.10
C GLN A 146 22.94 -11.02 -31.84
N ILE A 147 22.38 -11.15 -30.63
CA ILE A 147 21.68 -12.34 -30.18
C ILE A 147 20.36 -11.97 -29.50
N ASN A 148 19.40 -12.88 -29.55
CA ASN A 148 18.12 -12.71 -28.87
C ASN A 148 18.32 -12.78 -27.35
N ALA A 149 17.68 -11.90 -26.58
CA ALA A 149 17.76 -11.91 -25.11
C ALA A 149 17.34 -13.21 -24.41
N ARG A 150 16.59 -14.06 -25.10
CA ARG A 150 16.12 -15.38 -24.61
C ARG A 150 16.97 -16.56 -25.11
N ALA A 151 18.07 -16.30 -25.83
CA ALA A 151 18.93 -17.36 -26.35
C ALA A 151 19.96 -17.79 -25.29
N ASP A 152 19.77 -18.97 -24.69
CA ASP A 152 20.69 -19.55 -23.70
C ASP A 152 22.09 -19.85 -24.27
N ILE A 153 22.19 -20.03 -25.59
CA ILE A 153 23.43 -20.32 -26.30
C ILE A 153 23.51 -19.42 -27.54
N CYS A 154 24.64 -18.74 -27.72
CA CYS A 154 24.89 -17.92 -28.90
C CYS A 154 24.98 -18.81 -30.16
N PRO A 155 24.14 -18.62 -31.19
CA PRO A 155 24.15 -19.45 -32.41
C PRO A 155 25.40 -19.25 -33.29
N HIS A 156 26.17 -18.18 -33.07
CA HIS A 156 27.37 -17.88 -33.85
C HIS A 156 28.64 -18.51 -33.27
N CYS A 157 28.85 -18.42 -31.94
CA CYS A 157 30.06 -18.91 -31.30
C CYS A 157 29.85 -20.06 -30.29
N GLY A 158 28.60 -20.43 -30.00
CA GLY A 158 28.27 -21.59 -29.16
C GLY A 158 28.47 -21.39 -27.65
N VAL A 159 28.87 -20.19 -27.19
CA VAL A 159 29.01 -19.91 -25.76
C VAL A 159 27.63 -19.68 -25.11
N ARG A 160 27.49 -20.12 -23.86
CA ARG A 160 26.28 -19.89 -23.07
C ARG A 160 26.20 -18.43 -22.65
N THR A 161 25.02 -17.84 -22.77
CA THR A 161 24.75 -16.47 -22.34
C THR A 161 24.26 -16.53 -20.89
N VAL A 162 24.71 -15.61 -20.03
CA VAL A 162 24.39 -15.65 -18.60
C VAL A 162 23.05 -14.96 -18.29
N THR A 163 22.18 -14.85 -19.28
CA THR A 163 20.94 -14.07 -19.17
C THR A 163 19.75 -15.00 -19.08
N THR A 164 19.27 -15.11 -17.84
CA THR A 164 18.00 -15.70 -17.36
C THR A 164 18.07 -17.14 -16.83
N GLY A 165 17.97 -17.25 -15.50
CA GLY A 165 17.45 -18.43 -14.82
C GLY A 165 18.46 -19.37 -14.15
N GLU A 166 19.28 -18.89 -13.21
CA GLU A 166 19.94 -19.78 -12.24
C GLU A 166 19.50 -19.40 -10.82
N THR A 167 18.22 -19.66 -10.54
CA THR A 167 17.89 -20.25 -9.25
C THR A 167 18.46 -21.66 -9.28
N ASP A 168 19.43 -21.88 -8.41
CA ASP A 168 19.88 -23.19 -7.94
C ASP A 168 18.65 -24.09 -7.64
N ARG A 169 18.21 -24.84 -8.66
CA ARG A 169 17.41 -26.05 -8.49
C ARG A 169 18.37 -27.22 -8.48
N SER A 170 19.12 -27.32 -7.39
CA SER A 170 19.68 -28.59 -6.98
C SER A 170 18.54 -29.57 -6.73
N ARG A 171 18.49 -30.54 -7.64
CA ARG A 171 17.60 -31.67 -7.72
C ARG A 171 17.75 -32.54 -6.48
N VAL A 172 16.93 -32.32 -5.46
CA VAL A 172 16.58 -33.38 -4.51
C VAL A 172 15.39 -34.12 -5.11
N ASP A 173 15.71 -35.29 -5.64
CA ASP A 173 14.79 -36.36 -6.00
C ASP A 173 14.14 -36.87 -4.71
N GLU A 174 13.01 -36.26 -4.32
CA GLU A 174 12.10 -36.86 -3.37
C GLU A 174 10.72 -36.91 -4.04
N THR A 175 10.35 -38.13 -4.40
CA THR A 175 9.07 -38.45 -5.01
C THR A 175 7.97 -38.10 -4.01
N LEU A 176 7.41 -36.90 -4.11
CA LEU A 176 6.24 -36.49 -3.34
C LEU A 176 5.06 -37.35 -3.78
N SER A 177 4.63 -38.20 -2.85
CA SER A 177 3.41 -38.99 -2.91
C SER A 177 2.21 -38.03 -3.04
N PRO A 178 1.17 -38.34 -3.85
CA PRO A 178 -0.07 -37.57 -3.91
C PRO A 178 -0.91 -37.53 -2.60
N ALA A 179 -0.31 -37.92 -1.46
CA ALA A 179 -0.97 -38.08 -0.16
C ALA A 179 -0.86 -36.85 0.76
N ASP A 180 -0.12 -35.81 0.38
CA ASP A 180 0.02 -34.59 1.22
C ASP A 180 -0.95 -33.46 0.84
N ILE A 181 -1.87 -33.69 -0.10
CA ILE A 181 -3.07 -32.85 -0.28
C ILE A 181 -4.24 -33.49 0.49
N GLU A 182 -4.01 -33.75 1.77
CA GLU A 182 -5.07 -33.96 2.74
C GLU A 182 -4.86 -32.97 3.89
N ASP A 183 -5.85 -32.09 4.02
CA ASP A 183 -6.35 -31.63 5.31
C ASP A 183 -5.67 -30.45 6.03
N SER A 184 -5.67 -29.26 5.41
CA SER A 184 -5.65 -28.01 6.19
C SER A 184 -7.02 -27.32 6.25
N SER A 185 -7.98 -27.73 5.40
CA SER A 185 -9.32 -27.12 5.34
C SER A 185 -10.33 -27.74 6.30
N ASP A 186 -10.25 -29.03 6.65
CA ASP A 186 -11.32 -29.62 7.49
C ASP A 186 -11.15 -29.21 8.96
N THR A 187 -9.92 -29.03 9.46
CA THR A 187 -9.71 -28.46 10.80
C THR A 187 -10.26 -27.04 10.96
N ASP A 188 -10.16 -26.21 9.92
CA ASP A 188 -10.68 -24.85 9.93
C ASP A 188 -12.21 -24.82 9.83
N VAL A 189 -12.80 -25.70 9.02
CA VAL A 189 -14.26 -25.86 8.93
C VAL A 189 -14.84 -26.43 10.23
N VAL A 190 -14.21 -27.43 10.83
CA VAL A 190 -14.64 -28.04 12.10
C VAL A 190 -14.53 -27.03 13.25
N SER A 191 -13.45 -26.26 13.33
CA SER A 191 -13.29 -25.21 14.35
C SER A 191 -14.32 -24.09 14.19
N TRP A 192 -14.66 -23.73 12.95
CA TRP A 192 -15.78 -22.82 12.65
C TRP A 192 -17.12 -23.35 13.16
N ILE A 193 -17.49 -24.58 12.78
CA ILE A 193 -18.77 -25.18 13.17
C ILE A 193 -18.86 -25.28 14.70
N LEU A 194 -17.79 -25.75 15.35
CA LEU A 194 -17.73 -25.88 16.80
C LEU A 194 -17.79 -24.52 17.50
N GLY A 195 -17.05 -23.52 17.00
CA GLY A 195 -17.05 -22.16 17.52
C GLY A 195 -18.41 -21.49 17.47
N VAL A 196 -19.12 -21.63 16.34
CA VAL A 196 -20.50 -21.13 16.17
C VAL A 196 -21.47 -21.83 17.13
N LEU A 197 -21.43 -23.16 17.23
CA LEU A 197 -22.32 -23.92 18.11
C LEU A 197 -22.10 -23.57 19.59
N LEU A 198 -20.85 -23.45 20.02
CA LEU A 198 -20.49 -23.05 21.39
C LEU A 198 -20.93 -21.61 21.70
N THR A 199 -20.78 -20.70 20.74
CA THR A 199 -21.23 -19.31 20.91
C THR A 199 -22.76 -19.26 21.08
N ILE A 200 -23.53 -19.97 20.24
CA ILE A 200 -24.99 -20.03 20.33
C ILE A 200 -25.43 -20.68 21.66
N GLY A 201 -24.81 -21.81 22.04
CA GLY A 201 -25.09 -22.50 23.30
C GLY A 201 -24.75 -21.63 24.52
N GLY A 202 -23.65 -20.88 24.46
CA GLY A 202 -23.21 -19.97 25.50
C GLY A 202 -24.19 -18.81 25.72
N ILE A 203 -24.73 -18.21 24.66
CA ILE A 203 -25.78 -17.18 24.77
C ILE A 203 -27.04 -17.76 25.46
N GLY A 204 -27.46 -18.96 25.05
CA GLY A 204 -28.60 -19.65 25.65
C GLY A 204 -28.41 -19.92 27.15
N ALA A 205 -27.24 -20.42 27.54
CA ALA A 205 -26.92 -20.65 28.94
C ALA A 205 -26.80 -19.34 29.75
N ALA A 206 -26.22 -18.28 29.17
CA ALA A 206 -26.01 -16.98 29.82
C ALA A 206 -27.31 -16.22 30.12
N THR A 207 -28.40 -16.52 29.41
CA THR A 207 -29.71 -15.88 29.60
C THR A 207 -30.59 -16.56 30.65
N SER A 208 -30.13 -17.68 31.22
CA SER A 208 -30.87 -18.39 32.26
C SER A 208 -30.60 -17.81 33.65
N ALA A 209 -31.56 -17.94 34.58
CA ALA A 209 -31.55 -17.26 35.88
C ALA A 209 -30.54 -17.83 36.92
N GLY A 210 -29.73 -18.82 36.56
CA GLY A 210 -28.76 -19.46 37.46
C GLY A 210 -27.36 -18.86 37.34
N ILE A 211 -26.72 -18.53 38.47
CA ILE A 211 -25.32 -18.04 38.45
C ILE A 211 -24.38 -19.07 37.81
N GLY A 212 -24.60 -20.37 38.08
CA GLY A 212 -23.81 -21.44 37.47
C GLY A 212 -23.98 -21.55 35.96
N SER A 213 -25.19 -21.34 35.45
CA SER A 213 -25.47 -21.36 34.01
C SER A 213 -25.00 -20.08 33.31
N ILE A 214 -25.01 -18.94 34.00
CA ILE A 214 -24.37 -17.70 33.54
C ILE A 214 -22.86 -17.90 33.36
N LEU A 215 -22.17 -18.42 34.37
CA LEU A 215 -20.71 -18.65 34.29
C LEU A 215 -20.35 -19.67 33.20
N THR A 216 -21.15 -20.75 33.09
CA THR A 216 -20.99 -21.75 32.02
C THR A 216 -21.24 -21.13 30.65
N GLY A 217 -22.25 -20.26 30.52
CA GLY A 217 -22.57 -19.55 29.29
C GLY A 217 -21.46 -18.60 28.86
N ILE A 218 -20.89 -17.82 29.80
CA ILE A 218 -19.75 -16.94 29.56
C ILE A 218 -18.52 -17.76 29.11
N PHE A 219 -18.27 -18.89 29.76
CA PHE A 219 -17.16 -19.78 29.39
C PHE A 219 -17.32 -20.35 27.97
N MET A 220 -18.52 -20.85 27.63
CA MET A 220 -18.81 -21.34 26.28
C MET A 220 -18.75 -20.24 25.22
N LEU A 221 -19.21 -19.03 25.54
CA LEU A 221 -19.08 -17.85 24.69
C LEU A 221 -17.61 -17.52 24.40
N ALA A 222 -16.78 -17.44 25.45
CA ALA A 222 -15.36 -17.13 25.32
C ALA A 222 -14.63 -18.21 24.52
N LEU A 223 -14.90 -19.49 24.79
CA LEU A 223 -14.32 -20.62 24.06
C LEU A 223 -14.78 -20.66 22.59
N GLY A 224 -16.07 -20.42 22.35
CA GLY A 224 -16.66 -20.38 21.02
C GLY A 224 -16.06 -19.26 20.16
N LEU A 225 -15.94 -18.07 20.72
CA LEU A 225 -15.26 -16.94 20.07
C LEU A 225 -13.79 -17.25 19.80
N TYR A 226 -13.06 -17.86 20.74
CA TYR A 226 -11.65 -18.22 20.55
C TYR A 226 -11.41 -19.25 19.43
N LEU A 227 -12.37 -20.15 19.19
CA LEU A 227 -12.27 -21.18 18.15
C LEU A 227 -12.51 -20.64 16.73
N ILE A 228 -13.10 -19.46 16.59
CA ILE A 228 -13.32 -18.81 15.29
C ILE A 228 -11.96 -18.31 14.77
N PRO A 229 -11.43 -18.81 13.64
CA PRO A 229 -10.07 -18.52 13.16
C PRO A 229 -9.73 -17.01 13.09
N PRO A 230 -10.60 -16.13 12.56
CA PRO A 230 -10.35 -14.68 12.59
C PRO A 230 -10.11 -14.10 13.99
N ILE A 231 -10.79 -14.62 15.01
CA ILE A 231 -10.64 -14.16 16.39
C ILE A 231 -9.38 -14.79 16.99
N ARG A 232 -9.11 -16.06 16.70
CA ARG A 232 -7.91 -16.77 17.15
C ARG A 232 -6.63 -16.08 16.66
N GLU A 233 -6.59 -15.70 15.39
CA GLU A 233 -5.48 -14.96 14.78
C GLU A 233 -5.32 -13.58 15.43
N ARG A 234 -6.43 -12.91 15.73
CA ARG A 234 -6.42 -11.61 16.40
C ARG A 234 -5.99 -11.69 17.87
N VAL A 235 -6.34 -12.75 18.59
CA VAL A 235 -5.90 -13.03 19.97
C VAL A 235 -4.44 -13.48 20.00
N ARG A 236 -3.94 -14.10 18.92
CA ARG A 236 -2.51 -14.36 18.69
C ARG A 236 -1.72 -13.12 18.24
N SER A 237 -2.33 -11.95 18.38
CA SER A 237 -1.65 -10.67 18.32
C SER A 237 -0.33 -10.70 19.11
N THR A 238 0.70 -10.05 18.55
CA THR A 238 2.03 -9.92 19.15
C THR A 238 2.01 -9.11 20.45
N TYR A 239 0.92 -8.39 20.75
CA TYR A 239 0.84 -7.52 21.93
C TYR A 239 0.55 -8.28 23.22
N PRO A 240 1.16 -7.89 24.35
CA PRO A 240 0.84 -8.47 25.65
C PRO A 240 -0.62 -8.16 26.02
N PRO A 241 -1.30 -9.04 26.78
CA PRO A 241 -2.70 -8.83 27.16
C PRO A 241 -2.94 -7.59 28.04
N SER A 242 -1.88 -7.02 28.63
CA SER A 242 -1.91 -5.76 29.36
C SER A 242 -1.80 -4.51 28.46
N ALA A 243 -1.61 -4.66 27.15
CA ALA A 243 -1.49 -3.53 26.24
C ALA A 243 -2.85 -2.82 26.07
N PHE A 244 -2.85 -1.51 26.27
CA PHE A 244 -4.01 -0.64 26.16
C PHE A 244 -3.58 0.72 25.61
N GLY A 245 -4.30 1.23 24.61
CA GLY A 245 -4.07 2.55 24.02
C GLY A 245 -3.49 2.47 22.62
N ARG A 246 -2.88 3.56 22.15
CA ARG A 246 -2.22 3.60 20.84
C ARG A 246 -0.89 2.88 20.87
N HIS A 247 -0.67 2.00 19.93
CA HIS A 247 0.58 1.28 19.71
C HIS A 247 0.93 1.31 18.23
N GLN A 248 2.23 1.47 17.96
CA GLN A 248 2.76 1.34 16.61
C GLN A 248 3.37 -0.06 16.44
N ARG A 249 2.93 -0.80 15.42
CA ARG A 249 3.60 -2.01 14.95
C ARG A 249 4.45 -1.66 13.74
N VAL A 250 5.65 -2.22 13.69
CA VAL A 250 6.54 -2.14 12.52
C VAL A 250 6.95 -3.55 12.14
N GLU A 251 6.73 -3.92 10.88
CA GLU A 251 7.17 -5.17 10.28
C GLU A 251 8.25 -4.87 9.25
N GLU A 252 9.36 -5.62 9.29
CA GLU A 252 10.53 -5.39 8.44
C GLU A 252 10.72 -6.58 7.51
N THR A 253 10.77 -6.30 6.20
CA THR A 253 11.02 -7.31 5.16
C THR A 253 12.24 -6.91 4.34
N VAL A 254 13.07 -7.89 3.99
CA VAL A 254 14.27 -7.66 3.16
C VAL A 254 13.83 -7.32 1.74
N LEU A 255 14.29 -6.17 1.23
CA LEU A 255 13.93 -5.64 -0.08
C LEU A 255 15.15 -5.67 -1.02
N ARG A 256 14.96 -6.12 -2.26
CA ARG A 256 15.96 -6.07 -3.33
C ARG A 256 15.37 -5.34 -4.52
N GLY A 257 15.98 -4.22 -4.92
CA GLY A 257 15.48 -3.34 -5.97
C GLY A 257 14.22 -2.60 -5.54
N GLY A 258 14.35 -1.71 -4.55
CA GLY A 258 13.27 -0.84 -4.10
C GLY A 258 12.83 0.15 -5.16
N GLU A 259 11.52 0.40 -5.21
CA GLU A 259 10.89 1.32 -6.14
C GLU A 259 10.93 2.76 -5.61
N ARG A 260 11.08 2.94 -4.29
CA ARG A 260 11.19 4.24 -3.65
C ARG A 260 12.64 4.54 -3.27
N PRO A 261 13.05 5.81 -3.34
CA PRO A 261 14.33 6.20 -2.78
C PRO A 261 14.32 5.97 -1.26
N CYS A 262 15.50 5.75 -0.70
CA CYS A 262 15.65 5.54 0.73
C CYS A 262 15.06 6.73 1.51
N SER A 263 14.20 6.45 2.51
CA SER A 263 13.56 7.50 3.31
C SER A 263 14.53 8.34 4.17
N ILE A 264 15.81 7.94 4.26
CA ILE A 264 16.84 8.66 5.01
C ILE A 264 17.77 9.45 4.08
N CYS A 265 18.42 8.80 3.11
CA CYS A 265 19.42 9.44 2.24
C CYS A 265 18.89 9.84 0.85
N PHE A 266 17.67 9.43 0.48
CA PHE A 266 17.07 9.65 -0.84
C PHE A 266 17.76 8.96 -2.03
N ASP A 267 18.76 8.10 -1.78
CA ASP A 267 19.39 7.29 -2.83
C ASP A 267 18.49 6.13 -3.26
N PRO A 268 18.59 5.67 -4.53
CA PRO A 268 17.89 4.48 -4.99
C PRO A 268 18.29 3.24 -4.17
N VAL A 269 17.32 2.41 -3.82
CA VAL A 269 17.53 1.23 -2.96
C VAL A 269 17.78 0.00 -3.82
N GLU A 270 19.05 -0.39 -4.04
CA GLU A 270 19.36 -1.65 -4.74
C GLU A 270 19.20 -2.87 -3.82
N GLU A 271 19.64 -2.74 -2.56
CA GLU A 271 19.47 -3.74 -1.50
C GLU A 271 19.21 -3.01 -0.18
N GLY A 272 18.20 -3.44 0.55
CA GLY A 272 17.70 -2.71 1.71
C GLY A 272 16.62 -3.46 2.48
N VAL A 273 15.79 -2.70 3.20
CA VAL A 273 14.61 -3.23 3.89
C VAL A 273 13.41 -2.33 3.63
N GLU A 274 12.24 -2.95 3.50
CA GLU A 274 10.96 -2.26 3.60
C GLU A 274 10.44 -2.40 5.03
N ARG A 275 10.03 -1.28 5.64
CA ARG A 275 9.32 -1.27 6.92
C ARG A 275 7.88 -0.87 6.71
N GLU A 276 6.97 -1.77 6.99
CA GLU A 276 5.53 -1.51 7.05
C GLU A 276 5.17 -1.08 8.48
N TYR A 277 4.50 0.06 8.63
CA TYR A 277 4.05 0.57 9.92
C TYR A 277 2.53 0.62 10.00
N HIS A 278 1.99 0.29 11.17
CA HIS A 278 0.57 0.42 11.51
C HIS A 278 0.42 1.15 12.84
N ASP A 279 -0.32 2.26 12.88
CA ASP A 279 -0.77 2.90 14.12
C ASP A 279 -2.13 2.32 14.51
N GLU A 280 -2.19 1.62 15.65
CA GLU A 280 -3.33 0.82 16.07
C GLU A 280 -3.79 1.21 17.48
N PHE A 281 -5.11 1.25 17.69
CA PHE A 281 -5.69 1.24 19.04
C PHE A 281 -5.78 -0.20 19.53
N VAL A 282 -5.00 -0.53 20.56
CA VAL A 282 -4.96 -1.86 21.19
C VAL A 282 -5.77 -1.85 22.46
N LEU A 283 -6.62 -2.86 22.63
CA LEU A 283 -7.44 -3.08 23.82
C LEU A 283 -7.20 -4.50 24.33
N PHE A 284 -6.62 -4.62 25.53
CA PHE A 284 -6.27 -5.91 26.14
C PHE A 284 -5.41 -6.80 25.24
N GLY A 285 -4.39 -6.22 24.58
CA GLY A 285 -3.52 -6.95 23.66
C GLY A 285 -4.14 -7.26 22.29
N VAL A 286 -5.38 -6.83 22.03
CA VAL A 286 -6.04 -7.04 20.74
C VAL A 286 -6.13 -5.70 19.99
N PRO A 287 -5.54 -5.57 18.78
CA PRO A 287 -5.71 -4.35 17.98
C PRO A 287 -7.16 -4.27 17.53
N VAL A 288 -7.92 -3.27 17.99
CA VAL A 288 -9.35 -3.11 17.68
C VAL A 288 -9.59 -2.15 16.52
N TYR A 289 -8.65 -1.24 16.25
CA TYR A 289 -8.76 -0.22 15.20
C TYR A 289 -7.38 0.17 14.67
N THR A 290 -7.26 0.43 13.37
CA THR A 290 -6.03 0.92 12.72
C THR A 290 -6.31 2.33 12.20
N TYR A 291 -5.53 3.31 12.66
CA TYR A 291 -5.67 4.73 12.29
C TYR A 291 -4.98 5.02 10.96
N GLU A 292 -3.72 4.63 10.86
CA GLU A 292 -2.84 4.94 9.74
C GLU A 292 -1.95 3.73 9.47
N SER A 293 -1.62 3.53 8.20
CA SER A 293 -0.65 2.53 7.77
C SER A 293 0.16 3.05 6.59
N GLY A 294 1.39 2.57 6.45
CA GLY A 294 2.23 2.91 5.32
C GLY A 294 3.53 2.11 5.31
N THR A 295 4.35 2.38 4.30
CA THR A 295 5.62 1.67 4.07
C THR A 295 6.74 2.65 3.79
N ASN A 296 7.93 2.36 4.33
CA ASN A 296 9.16 3.11 4.08
C ASN A 296 10.27 2.16 3.62
N GLU A 297 11.06 2.57 2.64
CA GLU A 297 12.17 1.79 2.10
C GLU A 297 13.49 2.39 2.58
N TYR A 298 14.40 1.54 3.07
CA TYR A 298 15.69 1.95 3.60
C TYR A 298 16.82 1.21 2.90
N CYS A 299 17.84 1.93 2.42
CA CYS A 299 19.05 1.30 1.92
C CYS A 299 19.79 0.59 3.06
N ARG A 300 20.60 -0.41 2.69
CA ARG A 300 21.38 -1.20 3.63
C ARG A 300 22.28 -0.36 4.55
N ASP A 301 22.86 0.73 4.02
CA ASP A 301 23.75 1.59 4.80
C ASP A 301 23.01 2.38 5.87
N CYS A 302 21.89 3.02 5.51
CA CYS A 302 21.06 3.75 6.46
C CYS A 302 20.45 2.85 7.53
N VAL A 303 20.02 1.63 7.19
CA VAL A 303 19.50 0.69 8.20
C VAL A 303 20.60 0.20 9.15
N SER A 304 21.82 0.05 8.65
CA SER A 304 22.97 -0.38 9.46
C SER A 304 23.53 0.73 10.36
N GLY A 305 23.01 1.95 10.27
CA GLY A 305 23.51 3.11 11.02
C GLY A 305 24.88 3.60 10.54
N ARG A 306 25.35 3.17 9.36
CA ARG A 306 26.52 3.79 8.73
C ARG A 306 26.08 5.14 8.19
N ALA A 307 26.60 6.21 8.78
CA ALA A 307 26.46 7.54 8.21
C ALA A 307 27.06 7.50 6.80
N VAL A 308 26.25 7.87 5.81
CA VAL A 308 26.76 8.15 4.47
C VAL A 308 27.63 9.40 4.64
N ASP A 309 28.94 9.23 4.50
CA ASP A 309 29.89 10.33 4.45
C ASP A 309 29.69 11.01 3.09
N ALA A 310 28.58 11.74 2.98
CA ALA A 310 28.28 12.55 1.82
C ALA A 310 29.38 13.61 1.78
N GLY A 311 30.30 13.47 0.83
CA GLY A 311 31.49 14.30 0.69
C GLY A 311 31.18 15.78 0.78
N VAL A 312 31.30 16.34 1.98
CA VAL A 312 31.42 17.76 2.20
C VAL A 312 32.85 18.08 1.82
N GLY A 313 33.01 18.57 0.59
CA GLY A 313 34.24 19.25 0.20
C GLY A 313 34.57 20.28 1.27
N ASP A 314 35.77 20.11 1.82
CA ASP A 314 36.40 20.95 2.82
C ASP A 314 36.17 22.44 2.57
N LEU A 315 35.26 23.03 3.35
CA LEU A 315 35.07 24.48 3.48
C LEU A 315 35.39 24.92 4.91
N SER A 316 36.38 24.26 5.53
CA SER A 316 36.87 24.63 6.86
C SER A 316 38.13 25.48 6.80
N ASP A 317 38.11 26.58 6.03
CA ASP A 317 39.19 27.59 6.14
C ASP A 317 38.75 29.04 5.83
N ALA A 318 37.54 29.42 6.22
CA ALA A 318 37.06 30.78 6.02
C ALA A 318 36.09 31.28 7.11
N THR A 319 36.39 31.13 8.41
CA THR A 319 35.83 32.03 9.43
C THR A 319 36.72 32.16 10.67
N THR A 320 37.94 32.68 10.50
CA THR A 320 38.59 33.44 11.57
C THR A 320 38.31 34.92 11.34
N ALA A 321 37.24 35.45 11.93
CA ALA A 321 37.12 36.85 12.37
C ALA A 321 35.68 37.19 12.80
N SER A 322 35.58 38.04 13.84
CA SER A 322 34.42 38.84 14.22
C SER A 322 33.34 38.11 15.04
N ASP A 323 33.45 38.08 16.37
CA ASP A 323 33.08 39.15 17.33
C ASP A 323 31.65 38.99 17.86
N GLY A 324 31.53 39.06 19.20
CA GLY A 324 30.38 39.68 19.85
C GLY A 324 29.47 38.77 20.64
N GLU A 325 29.89 38.43 21.86
CA GLU A 325 28.98 38.08 22.96
C GLU A 325 27.79 39.05 23.04
N ARG A 326 26.56 38.50 23.01
CA ARG A 326 25.40 39.19 23.58
C ARG A 326 24.52 38.18 24.31
N ALA A 327 24.65 38.17 25.63
CA ALA A 327 23.75 37.51 26.55
C ALA A 327 22.34 38.10 26.40
N VAL A 328 21.33 37.24 26.31
CA VAL A 328 19.92 37.62 26.38
C VAL A 328 19.45 37.37 27.81
N GLU A 329 19.19 38.46 28.51
CA GLU A 329 18.57 38.51 29.82
C GLU A 329 17.06 38.27 29.66
N PHE A 330 16.52 37.29 30.38
CA PHE A 330 15.08 37.04 30.47
C PHE A 330 14.52 37.85 31.64
N GLU A 331 13.80 38.93 31.36
CA GLU A 331 12.94 39.60 32.34
C GLU A 331 11.63 38.82 32.49
N THR A 332 11.30 38.49 33.74
CA THR A 332 10.01 37.94 34.15
C THR A 332 9.14 39.05 34.70
N GLU A 333 7.98 39.31 34.07
CA GLU A 333 6.74 39.77 34.73
C GLU A 333 5.53 39.10 34.06
#